data_AF-A0A8T5M8G8-F1
#
_entry.id   AF-A0A8T5M8G8-F1
#
_cell.length_a   1.000
_cell.length_b   1.000
_cell.length_c   1.000
_cell.angle_alpha   90.00
_cell.angle_beta   90.00
_cell.angle_gamma   90.00
#
_symmetry.space_group_name_H-M   'P 1'
#
loop_
_entity.id
_entity.type
_entity.pdbx_description
1 polymer ?
#
loop_
_entity_poly.entity_id
_entity_poly.type
_entity_poly.pdbx_seq_one_letter_code
_entity_poly.pdbx_strand_id
1 'polypeptide(L)'
;MIFTVQLTTASSSLGHRTKFFSKTLACNPDNFNTDFYKRYAEERALEQTEKLVRDAKQQGVELIEKSLSLEELLAFVTENSLPVVLINWHVISGEDSYHRHFVPIVGYDEKNVYIHQHGLRDTQEFMPVARDLFDKARKAPGTDEDVMVVYKKS
;
A
#
# COMPACT_ATOMS: atom_id res chain seq x y z
N MET A 1 15.05 -1.20 1.85
CA MET A 1 13.70 -1.17 1.23
C MET A 1 12.68 -1.40 2.33
N ILE A 2 11.63 -0.60 2.43
CA ILE A 2 10.55 -0.76 3.43
C ILE A 2 9.40 -1.49 2.76
N PHE A 3 8.86 -2.52 3.44
CA PHE A 3 7.66 -3.25 3.04
C PHE A 3 6.42 -2.69 3.75
N THR A 4 5.27 -2.74 3.11
CA THR A 4 4.01 -2.23 3.68
C THR A 4 3.64 -2.94 4.99
N VAL A 5 3.93 -4.24 5.09
CA VAL A 5 3.74 -5.01 6.33
C VAL A 5 4.60 -4.48 7.49
N GLN A 6 5.80 -3.94 7.23
CA GLN A 6 6.64 -3.32 8.27
C GLN A 6 6.04 -2.01 8.76
N LEU A 7 5.54 -1.17 7.84
CA LEU A 7 4.85 0.07 8.18
C LEU A 7 3.60 -0.21 9.04
N THR A 8 2.86 -1.26 8.68
CA THR A 8 1.69 -1.70 9.43
C THR A 8 2.06 -2.21 10.82
N THR A 9 3.11 -3.02 10.92
CA THR A 9 3.61 -3.55 12.19
C THR A 9 4.09 -2.43 13.12
N ALA A 10 4.79 -1.43 12.60
CA ALA A 10 5.21 -0.26 13.37
C ALA A 10 4.02 0.57 13.86
N SER A 11 2.98 0.72 13.04
CA SER A 11 1.76 1.40 13.46
C SER A 11 1.03 0.63 14.58
N SER A 12 1.02 -0.70 14.50
CA SER A 12 0.48 -1.58 15.55
C SER A 12 1.27 -1.47 16.85
N SER A 13 2.61 -1.48 16.79
CA SER A 13 3.46 -1.36 17.99
C SER A 13 3.37 -0.01 18.67
N LEU A 14 2.99 1.04 17.93
CA LEU A 14 2.64 2.34 18.50
C LEU A 14 1.27 2.33 19.20
N GLY A 15 0.50 1.24 19.13
CA GLY A 15 -0.78 1.06 19.83
C GLY A 15 -2.01 1.35 18.98
N HIS A 16 -1.88 1.46 17.65
CA HIS A 16 -3.03 1.56 16.76
C HIS A 16 -3.57 0.18 16.39
N ARG A 17 -4.89 0.02 16.31
CA ARG A 17 -5.44 -1.13 15.59
C ARG A 17 -5.09 -0.95 14.11
N THR A 18 -4.63 -2.01 13.47
CA THR A 18 -4.20 -1.96 12.06
C THR A 18 -4.67 -3.19 11.27
N LYS A 19 -4.98 -2.97 10.00
CA LYS A 19 -5.19 -4.02 9.00
C LYS A 19 -4.15 -3.88 7.90
N PHE A 20 -3.69 -5.01 7.38
CA PHE A 20 -2.88 -5.08 6.18
C PHE A 20 -3.61 -5.94 5.14
N PHE A 21 -3.86 -5.36 3.97
CA PHE A 21 -4.36 -6.06 2.80
C PHE A 21 -3.25 -6.18 1.78
N SER A 22 -3.18 -7.34 1.13
CA SER A 22 -2.33 -7.55 -0.03
C SER A 22 -2.97 -8.59 -0.95
N LYS A 23 -2.68 -8.53 -2.25
CA LYS A 23 -3.05 -9.58 -3.20
C LYS A 23 -2.38 -10.91 -2.84
N THR A 24 -1.20 -10.87 -2.24
CA THR A 24 -0.51 -12.06 -1.72
C THR A 24 0.24 -11.65 -0.45
N LEU A 25 -0.10 -12.26 0.69
CA LEU A 25 0.60 -11.98 1.95
C LEU A 25 2.01 -12.59 1.95
N ALA A 26 2.19 -13.70 1.21
CA ALA A 26 3.48 -14.26 0.87
C ALA A 26 3.99 -13.71 -0.47
N CYS A 27 5.17 -14.13 -0.89
CA CYS A 27 5.72 -13.70 -2.17
C CYS A 27 4.79 -14.08 -3.33
N ASN A 28 4.36 -13.08 -4.11
CA ASN A 28 3.48 -13.27 -5.26
C ASN A 28 4.25 -13.87 -6.45
N PRO A 29 3.94 -15.11 -6.88
CA PRO A 29 4.70 -15.74 -7.93
C PRO A 29 4.57 -15.08 -9.30
N ASP A 30 3.45 -14.41 -9.54
CA ASP A 30 3.17 -13.75 -10.82
C ASP A 30 4.10 -12.55 -11.06
N ASN A 31 4.65 -11.97 -9.99
CA ASN A 31 5.59 -10.87 -10.10
C ASN A 31 7.03 -11.35 -10.39
N PHE A 32 7.38 -12.64 -10.21
CA PHE A 32 8.74 -13.15 -10.47
C PHE A 32 9.21 -12.95 -11.90
N ASN A 33 8.28 -12.83 -12.86
CA ASN A 33 8.60 -12.66 -14.27
C ASN A 33 8.85 -11.20 -14.69
N THR A 34 8.64 -10.24 -13.79
CA THR A 34 8.98 -8.83 -14.02
C THR A 34 10.47 -8.58 -13.81
N ASP A 35 11.07 -7.69 -14.60
CA ASP A 35 12.48 -7.25 -14.40
C ASP A 35 12.74 -6.69 -12.99
N PHE A 36 11.66 -6.29 -12.30
CA PHE A 36 11.65 -5.88 -10.90
C PHE A 36 12.00 -7.04 -9.96
N TYR A 37 11.29 -8.19 -9.99
CA TYR A 37 11.67 -9.34 -9.17
C TYR A 37 13.01 -9.94 -9.61
N LYS A 38 13.33 -9.99 -10.91
CA LYS A 38 14.65 -10.49 -11.34
C LYS A 38 15.83 -9.65 -10.81
N ARG A 39 15.62 -8.37 -10.49
CA ARG A 39 16.63 -7.49 -9.87
C ARG A 39 16.66 -7.51 -8.35
N TYR A 40 15.58 -7.93 -7.68
CA TYR A 40 15.41 -7.76 -6.22
C TYR A 40 14.92 -9.01 -5.46
N ALA A 41 14.48 -10.05 -6.16
CA ALA A 41 14.01 -11.30 -5.59
C ALA A 41 15.16 -12.29 -5.49
N GLU A 42 16.00 -12.06 -4.48
CA GLU A 42 16.85 -13.12 -3.97
C GLU A 42 16.00 -14.05 -3.09
N GLU A 43 16.38 -15.32 -2.97
CA GLU A 43 15.75 -16.31 -2.08
C GLU A 43 15.61 -15.78 -0.64
N ARG A 44 16.52 -14.91 -0.22
CA ARG A 44 16.49 -14.16 1.06
C ARG A 44 15.29 -13.23 1.21
N ALA A 45 14.76 -12.67 0.11
CA ALA A 45 13.59 -11.80 0.13
C ALA A 45 12.31 -12.59 0.49
N LEU A 46 12.24 -13.88 0.13
CA LEU A 46 11.13 -14.76 0.49
C LEU A 46 11.11 -15.05 1.99
N GLU A 47 12.22 -15.56 2.53
CA GLU A 47 12.36 -15.85 3.98
C GLU A 47 12.14 -14.59 4.83
N GLN A 48 12.64 -13.44 4.35
CA GLN A 48 12.44 -12.15 4.99
C GLN A 48 10.96 -11.76 5.01
N THR A 49 10.25 -11.90 3.89
CA THR A 49 8.82 -11.56 3.79
C THR A 49 7.98 -12.42 4.72
N GLU A 50 8.24 -13.73 4.76
CA GLU A 50 7.55 -14.63 5.68
C GLU A 50 7.81 -14.27 7.15
N LYS A 51 9.05 -13.92 7.49
CA LYS A 51 9.38 -13.46 8.84
C LYS A 51 8.60 -12.20 9.19
N LEU A 52 8.55 -11.22 8.28
CA LEU A 52 7.81 -9.97 8.50
C LEU A 52 6.32 -10.21 8.71
N VAL A 53 5.71 -11.12 7.96
CA VAL A 53 4.30 -11.53 8.12
C VAL A 53 4.09 -12.19 9.48
N ARG A 54 4.98 -13.09 9.90
CA ARG A 54 4.93 -13.71 11.24
C ARG A 54 5.04 -12.67 12.35
N ASP A 55 5.99 -11.76 12.25
CA ASP A 55 6.20 -10.69 13.24
C ASP A 55 4.96 -9.78 13.32
N ALA A 56 4.39 -9.39 12.19
CA ALA A 56 3.17 -8.57 12.12
C ALA A 56 1.98 -9.25 12.82
N LYS A 57 1.79 -10.55 12.58
CA LYS A 57 0.74 -11.35 13.23
C LYS A 57 0.93 -11.40 14.75
N GLN A 58 2.17 -11.55 15.22
CA GLN A 58 2.49 -11.54 16.66
C GLN A 58 2.24 -10.16 17.30
N GLN A 59 2.40 -9.08 16.54
CA GLN A 59 2.09 -7.71 16.96
C GLN A 59 0.60 -7.35 16.82
N GLY A 60 -0.27 -8.31 16.51
CA GLY A 60 -1.72 -8.12 16.46
C GLY A 60 -2.22 -7.42 15.19
N VAL A 61 -1.40 -7.34 14.13
CA VAL A 61 -1.87 -6.86 12.83
C VAL A 61 -2.87 -7.86 12.24
N GLU A 62 -4.03 -7.37 11.80
CA GLU A 62 -4.99 -8.17 11.05
C GLU A 62 -4.54 -8.25 9.58
N LEU A 63 -3.98 -9.41 9.20
CA LEU A 63 -3.45 -9.69 7.86
C LEU A 63 -4.53 -10.31 6.98
N ILE A 64 -4.78 -9.74 5.80
CA ILE A 64 -5.87 -10.14 4.91
C ILE A 64 -5.33 -10.29 3.48
N GLU A 65 -5.35 -11.51 2.96
CA GLU A 65 -5.04 -11.77 1.55
C GLU A 65 -6.29 -11.51 0.70
N LYS A 66 -6.36 -10.35 0.06
CA LYS A 66 -7.51 -9.91 -0.74
C LYS A 66 -7.12 -8.75 -1.65
N SER A 67 -7.43 -8.86 -2.95
CA SER A 67 -7.51 -7.70 -3.83
C SER A 67 -8.80 -6.92 -3.53
N LEU A 68 -8.66 -5.66 -3.13
CA LEU A 68 -9.79 -4.76 -2.89
C LEU A 68 -10.26 -4.13 -4.19
N SER A 69 -11.57 -4.00 -4.38
CA SER A 69 -12.12 -3.03 -5.33
C SER A 69 -11.85 -1.60 -4.86
N LEU A 70 -11.95 -0.61 -5.76
CA LEU A 70 -11.76 0.79 -5.39
C LEU A 70 -12.78 1.22 -4.31
N GLU A 71 -14.04 0.80 -4.43
CA GLU A 71 -15.07 1.18 -3.45
C GLU A 71 -14.82 0.55 -2.07
N GLU A 72 -14.38 -0.71 -2.00
CA GLU A 72 -14.01 -1.33 -0.73
C GLU A 72 -12.83 -0.63 -0.06
N LEU A 73 -11.83 -0.19 -0.86
CA LEU A 73 -10.72 0.60 -0.36
C LEU A 73 -11.18 1.95 0.17
N LEU A 74 -11.99 2.68 -0.59
CA LEU A 74 -12.49 4.00 -0.22
C LEU A 74 -13.41 3.96 1.00
N ALA A 75 -14.12 2.86 1.24
CA ALA A 75 -14.92 2.65 2.45
C ALA A 75 -14.10 2.65 3.75
N PHE A 76 -12.77 2.51 3.68
CA PHE A 76 -11.88 2.68 4.84
C PHE A 76 -11.52 4.13 5.14
N VAL A 77 -11.88 5.09 4.29
CA VAL A 77 -11.69 6.52 4.58
C VAL A 77 -12.84 6.97 5.48
N THR A 78 -12.58 7.03 6.79
CA THR A 78 -13.59 7.43 7.80
C THR A 78 -12.98 8.38 8.82
N GLU A 79 -13.80 8.98 9.67
CA GLU A 79 -13.32 9.79 10.81
C GLU A 79 -12.42 9.01 11.78
N ASN A 80 -12.46 7.67 11.73
CA ASN A 80 -11.75 6.78 12.63
C ASN A 80 -10.73 5.89 11.94
N SER A 81 -10.51 6.03 10.63
CA SER A 81 -9.55 5.22 9.89
C SER A 81 -8.92 5.94 8.70
N LEU A 82 -7.64 5.66 8.48
CA LEU A 82 -6.84 6.20 7.40
C LEU A 82 -6.20 5.06 6.61
N PRO A 83 -6.62 4.84 5.35
CA PRO A 83 -5.92 3.93 4.46
C PRO A 83 -4.66 4.60 3.88
N VAL A 84 -3.55 3.88 3.92
CA VAL A 84 -2.27 4.20 3.28
C VAL A 84 -2.00 3.13 2.24
N VAL A 85 -1.82 3.56 1.00
CA VAL A 85 -1.78 2.68 -0.17
C VAL A 85 -0.42 2.73 -0.82
N LEU A 86 0.06 1.56 -1.25
CA LEU A 86 1.23 1.49 -2.12
C LEU A 86 0.83 1.69 -3.57
N ILE A 87 1.48 2.63 -4.25
CA ILE A 87 1.25 2.92 -5.66
C ILE A 87 2.55 2.89 -6.47
N ASN A 88 2.42 2.65 -7.76
CA ASN A 88 3.43 3.07 -8.71
C ASN A 88 3.19 4.54 -9.08
N TRP A 89 3.96 5.45 -8.49
CA TRP A 89 3.86 6.90 -8.73
C TRP A 89 4.03 7.28 -10.19
N HIS A 90 4.87 6.56 -10.93
CA HIS A 90 5.12 6.84 -12.34
C HIS A 90 3.89 6.61 -13.23
N VAL A 91 2.94 5.78 -12.79
CA VAL A 91 1.63 5.70 -13.46
C VAL A 91 0.89 7.03 -13.36
N ILE A 92 1.00 7.73 -12.22
CA ILE A 92 0.37 9.04 -12.00
C ILE A 92 1.17 10.16 -12.69
N SER A 93 2.51 10.14 -12.66
CA SER A 93 3.34 11.17 -13.32
C SER A 93 3.48 10.98 -14.84
N GLY A 94 3.02 9.87 -15.39
CA GLY A 94 3.08 9.58 -16.83
C GLY A 94 4.44 9.06 -17.31
N GLU A 95 5.23 8.49 -16.41
CA GLU A 95 6.55 7.92 -16.69
C GLU A 95 6.49 6.40 -16.90
N ASP A 96 7.36 5.87 -17.77
CA ASP A 96 7.37 4.44 -18.15
C ASP A 96 8.37 3.63 -17.33
N SER A 97 8.23 3.68 -16.00
CA SER A 97 9.00 2.84 -15.10
C SER A 97 8.28 2.63 -13.76
N TYR A 98 8.93 1.94 -12.82
CA TYR A 98 8.38 1.71 -11.49
C TYR A 98 8.98 2.67 -10.47
N HIS A 99 8.12 3.44 -9.80
CA HIS A 99 8.48 4.22 -8.61
C HIS A 99 7.51 3.94 -7.48
N ARG A 100 8.02 3.26 -6.45
CA ARG A 100 7.26 2.94 -5.26
C ARG A 100 6.99 4.19 -4.45
N HIS A 101 5.73 4.43 -4.12
CA HIS A 101 5.34 5.52 -3.24
C HIS A 101 4.17 5.13 -2.34
N PHE A 102 4.25 5.50 -1.06
CA PHE A 102 3.17 5.30 -0.10
C PHE A 102 2.36 6.58 -0.01
N VAL A 103 1.04 6.49 -0.11
CA VAL A 103 0.17 7.67 -0.07
C VAL A 103 -1.02 7.42 0.86
N PRO A 104 -1.28 8.29 1.86
CA PRO A 104 -2.54 8.31 2.58
C PRO A 104 -3.66 8.80 1.67
N ILE A 105 -4.81 8.13 1.70
CA ILE A 105 -6.04 8.66 1.09
C ILE A 105 -6.73 9.53 2.14
N VAL A 106 -6.88 10.82 1.84
CA VAL A 106 -7.45 11.82 2.75
C VAL A 106 -8.87 12.24 2.38
N GLY A 107 -9.38 11.77 1.23
CA GLY A 107 -10.75 11.99 0.80
C GLY A 107 -11.01 11.38 -0.57
N TYR A 108 -12.26 11.43 -1.02
CA TYR A 108 -12.64 11.08 -2.39
C TYR A 108 -13.95 11.77 -2.77
N ASP A 109 -14.18 11.90 -4.07
CA ASP A 109 -15.47 12.32 -4.64
C ASP A 109 -15.82 11.41 -5.84
N GLU A 110 -16.82 11.82 -6.65
CA GLU A 110 -17.26 11.08 -7.83
C GLU A 110 -16.17 10.93 -8.91
N LYS A 111 -15.18 11.81 -8.93
CA LYS A 111 -14.16 11.91 -9.99
C LYS A 111 -12.76 11.56 -9.52
N ASN A 112 -12.44 11.82 -8.26
CA ASN A 112 -11.09 11.82 -7.72
C ASN A 112 -10.98 11.03 -6.42
N VAL A 113 -9.79 10.48 -6.23
CA VAL A 113 -9.24 10.12 -4.93
C VAL A 113 -8.29 11.24 -4.53
N TYR A 114 -8.44 11.77 -3.32
CA TYR A 114 -7.56 12.79 -2.77
C TYR A 114 -6.49 12.13 -1.91
N ILE A 115 -5.24 12.34 -2.26
CA ILE A 115 -4.09 11.80 -1.53
C ILE A 115 -3.29 12.91 -0.86
N HIS A 116 -2.68 12.59 0.29
CA HIS A 116 -1.65 13.44 0.87
C HIS A 116 -0.31 13.12 0.22
N GLN A 117 0.18 14.03 -0.62
CA GLN A 117 1.48 13.89 -1.26
C GLN A 117 2.56 14.56 -0.40
N HIS A 118 3.39 13.75 0.26
CA HIS A 118 4.46 14.19 1.17
C HIS A 118 5.87 14.18 0.54
N GLY A 119 5.95 14.37 -0.80
CA GLY A 119 7.22 14.36 -1.53
C GLY A 119 8.06 15.63 -1.34
N LEU A 120 9.39 15.53 -1.35
CA LEU A 120 10.31 16.65 -1.04
C LEU A 120 10.24 17.87 -1.97
N ARG A 121 9.61 17.76 -3.14
CA ARG A 121 9.65 18.79 -4.20
C ARG A 121 8.27 19.26 -4.68
N ASP A 122 7.21 18.56 -4.31
CA ASP A 122 5.85 18.85 -4.77
C ASP A 122 4.86 18.30 -3.73
N THR A 123 4.90 18.87 -2.52
CA THR A 123 3.98 18.49 -1.45
C THR A 123 2.60 19.06 -1.70
N GLN A 124 1.56 18.23 -1.61
CA GLN A 124 0.18 18.66 -1.76
C GLN A 124 -0.69 17.94 -0.73
N GLU A 125 -1.41 18.71 0.10
CA GLU A 125 -2.21 18.15 1.18
C GLU A 125 -3.39 17.32 0.67
N PHE A 126 -4.02 17.78 -0.41
CA PHE A 126 -5.21 17.19 -1.03
C PHE A 126 -5.01 17.06 -2.54
N MET A 127 -3.98 16.33 -2.96
CA MET A 127 -3.71 16.15 -4.40
C MET A 127 -4.84 15.32 -5.03
N PRO A 128 -5.57 15.85 -6.03
CA PRO A 128 -6.57 15.08 -6.73
C PRO A 128 -5.91 14.12 -7.72
N VAL A 129 -6.32 12.85 -7.68
CA VAL A 129 -5.96 11.83 -8.67
C VAL A 129 -7.25 11.24 -9.22
N ALA A 130 -7.41 11.22 -10.55
CA ALA A 130 -8.58 10.61 -11.18
C ALA A 130 -8.74 9.16 -10.71
N ARG A 131 -9.98 8.73 -10.43
CA ARG A 131 -10.27 7.41 -9.81
C ARG A 131 -9.68 6.25 -10.60
N ASP A 132 -9.81 6.28 -11.93
CA ASP A 132 -9.28 5.26 -12.83
C ASP A 132 -7.75 5.23 -12.83
N LEU A 133 -7.12 6.41 -12.84
CA LEU A 133 -5.67 6.56 -12.77
C LEU A 133 -5.12 6.06 -11.43
N PHE A 134 -5.79 6.39 -10.32
CA PHE A 134 -5.43 5.90 -8.99
C PHE A 134 -5.57 4.38 -8.90
N ASP A 135 -6.68 3.82 -9.38
CA ASP A 135 -6.91 2.37 -9.37
C ASP A 135 -5.87 1.63 -10.21
N LYS A 136 -5.52 2.19 -11.38
CA LYS A 136 -4.43 1.69 -12.23
C LYS A 136 -3.08 1.75 -11.50
N ALA A 137 -2.77 2.84 -10.80
CA ALA A 137 -1.49 3.03 -10.12
C ALA A 137 -1.30 2.08 -8.93
N ARG A 138 -2.35 1.84 -8.13
CA ARG A 138 -2.29 0.91 -6.98
C ARG A 138 -2.33 -0.57 -7.36
N LYS A 139 -2.76 -0.90 -8.60
CA LYS A 139 -2.79 -2.26 -9.14
C LYS A 139 -1.62 -2.55 -10.07
N ALA A 140 -0.72 -1.59 -10.27
CA ALA A 140 0.43 -1.75 -11.13
C ALA A 140 1.34 -2.89 -10.61
N PRO A 141 2.05 -3.61 -11.50
CA PRO A 141 2.99 -4.64 -11.10
C PRO A 141 4.00 -4.15 -10.04
N GLY A 142 4.27 -4.99 -9.03
CA GLY A 142 5.19 -4.67 -7.92
C GLY A 142 4.58 -3.81 -6.80
N THR A 143 3.28 -3.51 -6.83
CA THR A 143 2.56 -2.92 -5.69
C THR A 143 1.91 -3.97 -4.79
N ASP A 144 1.66 -5.16 -5.34
CA ASP A 144 0.87 -6.25 -4.73
C ASP A 144 -0.49 -5.80 -4.17
N GLU A 145 -1.00 -4.66 -4.65
CA GLU A 145 -2.20 -4.01 -4.13
C GLU A 145 -2.16 -3.79 -2.62
N ASP A 146 -0.96 -3.55 -2.09
CA ASP A 146 -0.72 -3.39 -0.65
C ASP A 146 -1.46 -2.17 -0.08
N VAL A 147 -2.24 -2.42 0.97
CA VAL A 147 -2.97 -1.38 1.73
C VAL A 147 -2.78 -1.59 3.21
N MET A 148 -2.33 -0.56 3.90
CA MET A 148 -2.41 -0.46 5.36
C MET A 148 -3.64 0.35 5.74
N VAL A 149 -4.47 -0.13 6.66
CA VAL A 149 -5.52 0.68 7.29
C VAL A 149 -5.16 0.90 8.76
N VAL A 150 -4.96 2.16 9.14
CA VAL A 150 -4.69 2.55 10.52
C VAL A 150 -5.97 3.09 11.14
N TYR A 151 -6.35 2.57 12.30
CA TYR A 151 -7.50 3.08 13.05
C TYR A 151 -7.05 4.06 14.13
N LYS A 152 -7.90 5.05 14.41
CA LYS A 152 -7.73 5.98 15.52
C LYS A 152 -7.62 5.18 16.83
N LYS A 153 -6.71 5.59 17.72
CA LYS A 153 -6.62 5.04 19.07
C LYS A 153 -7.90 5.41 19.83
N SER A 154 -8.51 4.41 20.46
CA SER A 154 -9.56 4.61 21.45
C SER A 154 -9.03 5.33 22.68
#